data_AF-A0A3S0JC04-F1
#
_entry.id   AF-A0A3S0JC04-F1
#
_cell.length_a   1.000
_cell.length_b   1.000
_cell.length_c   1.000
_cell.angle_alpha   90.00
_cell.angle_beta   90.00
_cell.angle_gamma   90.00
#
_symmetry.space_group_name_H-M   'P 1'
#
loop_
_entity.id
_entity.type
_entity.pdbx_description
1 polymer ?
#
loop_
_entity_poly.entity_id
_entity_poly.type
_entity_poly.pdbx_seq_one_letter_code
_entity_poly.pdbx_strand_id
1 'polypeptide(L)'
;MGLDIYHEKATLLKPAGLLTPDCDVLLRANWAEYGFNVGYEHFHRYAQLVDVPVPVCTLIMFESPLDQLRSFFAVDSTIDGFRADGYHIIDQLTVAGRARAIQQLEQRQSLAGLPRHEWTAQWWRGRTYYREEPQEGFYVTEVGYQRKGVNGHFYQYFGSDEKYARRADFEYAYQCVDRYWSSDTAADVAERRARFQADFLDSYEEGASFLVPSY
;
A
#
# COMPACT_ATOMS: atom_id res chain seq x y z
N MET A 1 16.00 -11.35 12.70
CA MET A 1 15.04 -10.58 11.91
C MET A 1 15.83 -9.93 10.79
N GLY A 2 15.33 -9.95 9.56
CA GLY A 2 16.07 -9.44 8.42
C GLY A 2 15.19 -8.42 7.72
N LEU A 3 15.69 -7.19 7.61
CA LEU A 3 14.97 -6.10 6.95
C LEU A 3 14.96 -6.31 5.45
N ASP A 4 13.80 -6.06 4.88
CA ASP A 4 13.66 -5.84 3.46
C ASP A 4 13.81 -4.32 3.23
N ILE A 5 14.60 -3.94 2.23
CA ILE A 5 14.86 -2.54 1.90
C ILE A 5 14.33 -2.31 0.49
N TYR A 6 13.40 -1.38 0.37
CA TYR A 6 12.84 -0.95 -0.91
C TYR A 6 13.45 0.40 -1.30
N HIS A 7 13.80 0.55 -2.57
CA HIS A 7 14.06 1.84 -3.19
C HIS A 7 12.85 2.19 -4.04
N GLU A 8 12.20 3.28 -3.66
CA GLU A 8 11.05 3.82 -4.35
C GLU A 8 11.38 5.20 -4.94
N LYS A 9 10.66 5.58 -5.99
CA LYS A 9 10.74 6.90 -6.61
C LYS A 9 9.38 7.55 -6.72
N ALA A 10 9.35 8.85 -6.44
CA ALA A 10 8.28 9.72 -6.91
C ALA A 10 8.23 9.73 -8.44
N THR A 11 7.02 9.69 -9.00
CA THR A 11 6.79 9.72 -10.45
C THR A 11 5.55 10.50 -10.79
N LEU A 12 5.56 11.09 -12.00
CA LEU A 12 4.38 11.76 -12.55
C LEU A 12 3.38 10.76 -13.17
N LEU A 13 3.82 9.52 -13.42
CA LEU A 13 3.05 8.52 -14.14
C LEU A 13 2.16 7.72 -13.19
N LYS A 14 0.86 7.70 -13.44
CA LYS A 14 -0.10 6.87 -12.70
C LYS A 14 0.22 5.38 -12.93
N PRO A 15 0.44 4.59 -11.86
CA PRO A 15 0.63 3.15 -11.96
C PRO A 15 -0.60 2.47 -12.57
N ALA A 16 -0.37 1.40 -13.33
CA ALA A 16 -1.47 0.61 -13.89
C ALA A 16 -2.20 -0.13 -12.75
N GLY A 17 -3.53 -0.02 -12.71
CA GLY A 17 -4.35 -0.80 -11.77
C GLY A 17 -4.51 -0.20 -10.37
N LEU A 18 -4.23 1.09 -10.19
CA LEU A 18 -4.49 1.79 -8.92
C LEU A 18 -6.00 1.81 -8.62
N LEU A 19 -6.46 0.84 -7.82
CA LEU A 19 -7.86 0.70 -7.41
C LEU A 19 -8.05 0.96 -5.91
N THR A 20 -6.95 1.09 -5.15
CA THR A 20 -6.95 1.31 -3.71
C THR A 20 -6.01 2.45 -3.34
N PRO A 21 -6.30 3.21 -2.27
CA PRO A 21 -5.51 4.38 -1.88
C PRO A 21 -4.09 4.03 -1.39
N ASP A 22 -3.87 2.79 -0.96
CA ASP A 22 -2.86 2.52 0.06
C ASP A 22 -1.44 2.19 -0.44
N CYS A 23 -1.21 2.03 -1.75
CA CYS A 23 0.06 1.45 -2.19
C CYS A 23 0.96 2.37 -3.03
N ASP A 24 0.45 3.30 -3.82
CA ASP A 24 1.30 3.98 -4.82
C ASP A 24 1.05 5.49 -4.96
N VAL A 25 0.53 6.13 -3.91
CA VAL A 25 0.30 7.59 -3.89
C VAL A 25 0.74 8.19 -2.56
N LEU A 26 1.52 9.26 -2.62
CA LEU A 26 1.87 10.08 -1.45
C LEU A 26 1.24 11.47 -1.57
N LEU A 27 0.37 11.80 -0.62
CA LEU A 27 -0.43 13.02 -0.60
C LEU A 27 0.18 14.09 0.30
N ARG A 28 0.17 15.34 -0.15
CA ARG A 28 0.67 16.47 0.65
C ARG A 28 -0.09 16.61 1.98
N ALA A 29 -1.40 16.37 1.96
CA ALA A 29 -2.26 16.47 3.14
C ALA A 29 -1.85 15.50 4.27
N ASN A 30 -1.28 14.34 3.91
CA ASN A 30 -0.91 13.29 4.86
C ASN A 30 0.60 13.24 5.12
N TRP A 31 1.36 14.26 4.70
CA TRP A 31 2.83 14.21 4.70
C TRP A 31 3.45 13.86 6.07
N ALA A 32 2.86 14.42 7.13
CA ALA A 32 3.33 14.17 8.50
C ALA A 32 3.19 12.70 8.93
N GLU A 33 2.27 11.95 8.34
CA GLU A 33 1.98 10.55 8.67
C GLU A 33 2.91 9.58 7.94
N TYR A 34 3.47 9.97 6.78
CA TYR A 34 4.34 9.09 6.01
C TYR A 34 5.74 8.90 6.59
N GLY A 35 6.14 9.74 7.55
CA GLY A 35 7.39 9.61 8.29
C GLY A 35 8.65 9.80 7.44
N PHE A 36 8.77 10.88 6.68
CA PHE A 36 10.00 11.17 5.90
C PHE A 36 11.04 11.96 6.69
N ASN A 37 12.31 11.69 6.43
CA ASN A 37 13.44 12.47 6.96
C ASN A 37 13.68 13.82 6.24
N VAL A 38 12.75 14.21 5.37
CA VAL A 38 12.74 15.44 4.58
C VAL A 38 11.31 15.99 4.50
N GLY A 39 11.17 17.29 4.21
CA GLY A 39 9.88 17.90 3.93
C GLY A 39 9.35 17.53 2.54
N TYR A 40 8.03 17.68 2.33
CA TYR A 40 7.36 17.42 1.05
C TYR A 40 8.04 18.13 -0.13
N GLU A 41 8.55 19.35 0.09
CA GLU A 41 9.20 20.18 -0.93
C GLU A 41 10.48 19.56 -1.52
N HIS A 42 11.05 18.54 -0.85
CA HIS A 42 12.11 17.71 -1.44
C HIS A 42 11.64 17.12 -2.79
N PHE A 43 10.36 16.77 -2.91
CA PHE A 43 9.75 16.14 -4.09
C PHE A 43 9.01 17.12 -5.01
N HIS A 44 9.25 18.43 -4.92
CA HIS A 44 8.48 19.46 -5.64
C HIS A 44 8.40 19.26 -7.17
N ARG A 45 9.36 18.57 -7.79
CA ARG A 45 9.36 18.27 -9.24
C ARG A 45 8.28 17.26 -9.64
N TYR A 46 7.80 16.48 -8.69
CA TYR A 46 6.79 15.44 -8.89
C TYR A 46 5.43 15.83 -8.32
N ALA A 47 5.37 16.91 -7.53
CA ALA A 47 4.12 17.44 -6.98
C ALA A 47 3.15 17.81 -8.11
N GLN A 48 1.97 17.18 -8.09
CA GLN A 48 0.90 17.36 -9.06
C GLN A 48 -0.46 17.09 -8.42
N LEU A 49 -1.54 17.30 -9.18
CA LEU A 49 -2.83 16.74 -8.82
C LEU A 49 -2.86 15.28 -9.26
N VAL A 50 -3.04 14.38 -8.30
CA VAL A 50 -3.20 12.93 -8.52
C VAL A 50 -4.64 12.53 -8.24
N ASP A 51 -5.14 11.60 -9.05
CA ASP A 51 -6.50 11.07 -8.88
C ASP A 51 -6.49 10.02 -7.77
N VAL A 52 -7.07 10.35 -6.63
CA VAL A 52 -7.13 9.46 -5.46
C VAL A 52 -8.49 8.76 -5.42
N PRO A 53 -8.54 7.42 -5.31
CA PRO A 53 -9.79 6.71 -5.13
C PRO A 53 -10.35 6.97 -3.73
N VAL A 54 -11.47 7.68 -3.64
CA VAL A 54 -12.20 7.93 -2.39
C VAL A 54 -13.39 6.95 -2.30
N PRO A 55 -13.49 6.15 -1.23
CA PRO A 55 -14.62 5.24 -1.03
C PRO A 55 -15.95 6.01 -0.99
N VAL A 56 -16.89 5.61 -1.84
CA VAL A 56 -18.25 6.18 -1.90
C VAL A 56 -19.26 5.27 -1.21
N CYS A 57 -19.13 3.95 -1.43
CA CYS A 57 -20.08 2.96 -0.92
C CYS A 57 -19.40 1.61 -0.78
N THR A 58 -19.61 0.94 0.35
CA THR A 58 -19.13 -0.42 0.59
C THR A 58 -20.30 -1.35 0.82
N LEU A 59 -20.32 -2.45 0.08
CA LEU A 59 -21.25 -3.56 0.20
C LEU A 59 -20.61 -4.70 0.96
N ILE A 60 -21.36 -5.34 1.85
CA ILE A 60 -21.01 -6.60 2.49
C ILE A 60 -22.02 -7.66 2.09
N MET A 61 -21.53 -8.77 1.56
CA MET A 61 -22.32 -9.90 1.06
C MET A 61 -21.92 -11.16 1.81
N PHE A 62 -22.79 -11.72 2.64
CA PHE A 62 -22.50 -12.95 3.37
C PHE A 62 -22.58 -14.19 2.45
N GLU A 63 -21.63 -15.10 2.59
CA GLU A 63 -21.55 -16.31 1.74
C GLU A 63 -22.41 -17.47 2.28
N SER A 64 -23.00 -17.30 3.47
CA SER A 64 -23.86 -18.29 4.12
C SER A 64 -25.07 -17.62 4.78
N PRO A 65 -26.17 -18.36 5.03
CA PRO A 65 -27.33 -17.85 5.76
C PRO A 65 -26.91 -17.29 7.13
N LEU A 66 -27.43 -16.10 7.49
CA LEU A 66 -27.08 -15.45 8.76
C LEU A 66 -27.37 -16.33 9.98
N ASP A 67 -28.47 -17.08 9.96
CA ASP A 67 -28.82 -18.03 11.04
C ASP A 67 -27.77 -19.13 11.24
N GLN A 68 -27.11 -19.56 10.16
CA GLN A 68 -26.01 -20.53 10.26
C GLN A 68 -24.77 -19.84 10.85
N LEU A 69 -24.46 -18.62 10.41
CA LEU A 69 -23.30 -17.86 10.88
C LEU A 69 -23.39 -17.49 12.37
N ARG A 70 -24.59 -17.28 12.91
CA ARG A 70 -24.84 -17.04 14.35
C ARG A 70 -24.27 -18.12 15.26
N SER A 71 -24.14 -19.35 14.77
CA SER A 71 -23.56 -20.46 15.54
C SER A 71 -22.04 -20.49 15.53
N PHE A 72 -21.40 -19.79 14.59
CA PHE A 72 -19.93 -19.76 14.43
C PHE A 72 -19.29 -18.52 15.03
N PHE A 73 -19.96 -17.36 15.01
CA PHE A 73 -19.46 -16.12 15.61
C PHE A 73 -20.59 -15.14 15.94
N ALA A 74 -20.24 -14.03 16.60
CA ALA A 74 -21.15 -12.94 16.97
C ALA A 74 -21.59 -12.10 15.76
N VAL A 75 -22.25 -12.75 14.78
CA VAL A 75 -22.60 -12.14 13.49
C VAL A 75 -23.48 -10.91 13.61
N ASP A 76 -24.39 -10.87 14.59
CA ASP A 76 -25.24 -9.69 14.81
C ASP A 76 -24.39 -8.48 15.23
N SER A 77 -23.43 -8.67 16.15
CA SER A 77 -22.47 -7.61 16.53
C SER A 77 -21.58 -7.18 15.35
N THR A 78 -21.19 -8.11 14.48
CA THR A 78 -20.42 -7.80 13.28
C THR A 78 -21.23 -6.97 12.29
N ILE A 79 -22.50 -7.34 12.06
CA ILE A 79 -23.42 -6.59 11.19
C ILE A 79 -23.66 -5.19 11.74
N ASP A 80 -23.85 -5.06 13.05
CA ASP A 80 -24.06 -3.76 13.69
C ASP A 80 -22.81 -2.88 13.56
N GLY A 81 -21.61 -3.46 13.69
CA GLY A 81 -20.35 -2.78 13.40
C GLY A 81 -20.29 -2.26 11.96
N PHE A 82 -20.56 -3.13 10.98
CA PHE A 82 -20.58 -2.72 9.56
C PHE A 82 -21.59 -1.59 9.29
N ARG A 83 -22.77 -1.64 9.89
CA ARG A 83 -23.77 -0.57 9.74
C ARG A 83 -23.32 0.73 10.39
N ALA A 84 -22.67 0.66 11.56
CA ALA A 84 -22.10 1.82 12.23
C ALA A 84 -21.01 2.49 11.37
N ASP A 85 -20.23 1.69 10.63
CA ASP A 85 -19.23 2.15 9.67
C ASP A 85 -19.83 2.60 8.33
N GLY A 86 -21.17 2.57 8.19
CA GLY A 86 -21.89 3.03 7.00
C GLY A 86 -21.98 2.02 5.85
N TYR A 87 -21.65 0.74 6.08
CA TYR A 87 -21.70 -0.28 5.04
C TYR A 87 -23.12 -0.77 4.75
N HIS A 88 -23.34 -1.15 3.50
CA HIS A 88 -24.60 -1.73 3.03
C HIS A 88 -24.55 -3.26 3.06
N ILE A 89 -25.44 -3.86 3.83
CA ILE A 89 -25.55 -5.33 3.93
C ILE A 89 -26.49 -5.85 2.85
N ILE A 90 -26.01 -6.84 2.09
CA ILE A 90 -26.76 -7.58 1.09
C ILE A 90 -27.00 -9.00 1.64
N ASP A 91 -28.22 -9.24 2.11
CA ASP A 91 -28.63 -10.47 2.82
C ASP A 91 -29.26 -11.54 1.90
N GLN A 92 -29.33 -11.27 0.59
CA GLN A 92 -29.88 -12.21 -0.38
C GLN A 92 -28.91 -13.38 -0.62
N LEU A 93 -29.41 -14.58 -0.37
CA LEU A 93 -28.63 -15.83 -0.46
C LEU A 93 -28.59 -16.42 -1.88
N THR A 94 -29.58 -16.14 -2.72
CA THR A 94 -29.57 -16.61 -4.10
C THR A 94 -28.71 -15.69 -4.96
N VAL A 95 -27.98 -16.26 -5.92
CA VAL A 95 -27.17 -15.49 -6.89
C VAL A 95 -28.03 -14.43 -7.59
N ALA A 96 -29.24 -14.82 -8.04
CA ALA A 96 -30.17 -13.90 -8.71
C ALA A 96 -30.71 -12.80 -7.77
N GLY A 97 -31.03 -13.15 -6.52
CA GLY A 97 -31.49 -12.18 -5.53
C GLY A 97 -30.41 -11.16 -5.18
N ARG A 98 -29.18 -11.63 -4.97
CA ARG A 98 -28.01 -10.80 -4.70
C ARG A 98 -27.73 -9.84 -5.86
N ALA A 99 -27.69 -10.36 -7.09
CA ALA A 99 -27.48 -9.53 -8.27
C ALA A 99 -28.55 -8.43 -8.40
N ARG A 100 -29.82 -8.75 -8.13
CA ARG A 100 -30.91 -7.76 -8.15
C ARG A 100 -30.75 -6.70 -7.06
N ALA A 101 -30.44 -7.10 -5.83
CA ALA A 101 -30.27 -6.16 -4.71
C ALA A 101 -29.11 -5.19 -4.96
N ILE A 102 -27.99 -5.71 -5.47
CA ILE A 102 -26.84 -4.91 -5.89
C ILE A 102 -27.26 -3.91 -6.98
N GLN A 103 -27.92 -4.37 -8.05
CA GLN A 103 -28.34 -3.51 -9.15
C GLN A 103 -29.28 -2.38 -8.68
N GLN A 104 -30.23 -2.71 -7.79
CA GLN A 104 -31.15 -1.71 -7.23
C GLN A 104 -30.40 -0.67 -6.40
N LEU A 105 -29.41 -1.08 -5.60
CA LEU A 105 -28.58 -0.14 -4.85
C LEU A 105 -27.72 0.72 -5.77
N GLU A 106 -27.07 0.12 -6.76
CA GLU A 106 -26.24 0.83 -7.75
C GLU A 106 -27.05 1.90 -8.48
N GLN A 107 -28.30 1.61 -8.84
CA GLN A 107 -29.21 2.59 -9.45
C GLN A 107 -29.61 3.69 -8.47
N ARG A 108 -30.03 3.32 -7.25
CA ARG A 108 -30.50 4.26 -6.22
C ARG A 108 -29.41 5.25 -5.79
N GLN A 109 -28.16 4.80 -5.74
CA GLN A 109 -27.02 5.60 -5.28
C GLN A 109 -26.13 6.09 -6.44
N SER A 110 -26.55 5.91 -7.69
CA SER A 110 -25.78 6.32 -8.86
C SER A 110 -24.34 5.75 -8.88
N LEU A 111 -24.17 4.52 -8.41
CA LEU A 111 -22.87 3.83 -8.36
C LEU A 111 -22.51 3.16 -9.69
N ALA A 112 -23.48 3.09 -10.62
CA ALA A 112 -23.27 2.46 -11.91
C ALA A 112 -22.15 3.18 -12.70
N GLY A 113 -21.14 2.42 -13.11
CA GLY A 113 -19.99 2.93 -13.87
C GLY A 113 -18.82 3.41 -13.02
N LEU A 114 -18.97 3.47 -11.68
CA LEU A 114 -17.84 3.78 -10.81
C LEU A 114 -16.83 2.63 -10.77
N PRO A 115 -15.52 2.93 -10.67
CA PRO A 115 -14.50 1.94 -10.32
C PRO A 115 -14.89 1.19 -9.04
N ARG A 116 -14.59 -0.11 -9.01
CA ARG A 116 -14.91 -0.95 -7.87
C ARG A 116 -13.80 -1.95 -7.57
N HIS A 117 -13.60 -2.20 -6.29
CA HIS A 117 -12.72 -3.25 -5.77
C HIS A 117 -13.57 -4.31 -5.06
N GLU A 118 -13.34 -5.58 -5.38
CA GLU A 118 -13.95 -6.71 -4.70
C GLU A 118 -12.91 -7.44 -3.86
N TRP A 119 -13.29 -7.80 -2.64
CA TRP A 119 -12.43 -8.56 -1.74
C TRP A 119 -13.24 -9.65 -1.06
N THR A 120 -12.55 -10.68 -0.57
CA THR A 120 -13.15 -11.82 0.10
C THR A 120 -12.53 -11.97 1.48
N ALA A 121 -13.38 -12.10 2.50
CA ALA A 121 -13.01 -12.56 3.83
C ALA A 121 -13.61 -13.96 4.07
N GLN A 122 -13.31 -14.54 5.23
CA GLN A 122 -13.70 -15.91 5.56
C GLN A 122 -15.20 -16.19 5.42
N TRP A 123 -16.06 -15.22 5.78
CA TRP A 123 -17.53 -15.43 5.87
C TRP A 123 -18.35 -14.50 4.98
N TRP A 124 -17.71 -13.50 4.36
CA TRP A 124 -18.36 -12.50 3.52
C TRP A 124 -17.42 -12.02 2.42
N ARG A 125 -18.01 -11.45 1.38
CA ARG A 125 -17.32 -10.67 0.35
C ARG A 125 -17.65 -9.20 0.53
N GLY A 126 -16.68 -8.35 0.27
CA GLY A 126 -16.88 -6.92 0.19
C GLY A 126 -16.79 -6.43 -1.24
N ARG A 127 -17.55 -5.38 -1.54
CA ARG A 127 -17.37 -4.59 -2.76
C ARG A 127 -17.39 -3.12 -2.41
N THR A 128 -16.33 -2.41 -2.72
CA THR A 128 -16.22 -0.96 -2.50
C THR A 128 -16.25 -0.25 -3.85
N TYR A 129 -17.09 0.78 -3.96
CA TYR A 129 -17.15 1.69 -5.09
C TYR A 129 -16.38 2.96 -4.76
N TYR A 130 -15.65 3.48 -5.75
CA TYR A 130 -14.80 4.64 -5.56
C TYR A 130 -15.18 5.74 -6.54
N ARG A 131 -14.95 6.97 -6.11
CA ARG A 131 -14.86 8.14 -6.97
C ARG A 131 -13.40 8.58 -6.97
N GLU A 132 -12.92 9.05 -8.12
CA GLU A 132 -11.63 9.71 -8.18
C GLU A 132 -11.78 11.17 -7.76
N GLU A 133 -10.97 11.59 -6.79
CA GLU A 133 -10.87 12.98 -6.36
C GLU A 133 -9.44 13.49 -6.56
N PRO A 134 -9.25 14.63 -7.23
CA PRO A 134 -7.93 15.19 -7.43
C PRO A 134 -7.39 15.75 -6.11
N GLN A 135 -6.23 15.28 -5.69
CA GLN A 135 -5.52 15.77 -4.50
C GLN A 135 -4.06 16.08 -4.83
N GLU A 136 -3.46 17.02 -4.11
CA GLU A 136 -2.04 17.35 -4.29
C GLU A 136 -1.16 16.21 -3.74
N GLY A 137 -0.27 15.69 -4.58
CA GLY A 137 0.55 14.53 -4.26
C GLY A 137 1.44 14.11 -5.42
N PHE A 138 1.95 12.89 -5.36
CA PHE A 138 2.65 12.24 -6.46
C PHE A 138 2.47 10.72 -6.40
N TYR A 139 2.66 10.06 -7.53
CA TYR A 139 2.66 8.60 -7.58
C TYR A 139 4.01 8.05 -7.16
N VAL A 140 4.03 6.79 -6.77
CA VAL A 140 5.24 6.07 -6.38
C VAL A 140 5.46 4.87 -7.30
N THR A 141 6.72 4.55 -7.56
CA THR A 141 7.12 3.31 -8.23
C THR A 141 8.30 2.69 -7.49
N GLU A 142 8.28 1.37 -7.35
CA GLU A 142 9.46 0.62 -6.90
C GLU A 142 10.53 0.61 -8.00
N VAL A 143 11.79 0.79 -7.60
CA VAL A 143 12.97 0.80 -8.47
C VAL A 143 13.97 -0.27 -8.08
N GLY A 144 14.06 -0.59 -6.79
CA GLY A 144 15.00 -1.57 -6.28
C GLY A 144 14.50 -2.26 -5.03
N TYR A 145 14.97 -3.48 -4.82
CA TYR A 145 14.63 -4.27 -3.65
C TYR A 145 15.87 -5.04 -3.19
N GLN A 146 16.18 -4.98 -1.90
CA GLN A 146 17.16 -5.85 -1.29
C GLN A 146 16.58 -6.53 -0.06
N ARG A 147 16.56 -7.86 -0.12
CA ARG A 147 16.26 -8.72 1.02
C ARG A 147 17.52 -8.99 1.83
N LYS A 148 17.52 -8.65 3.13
CA LYS A 148 18.59 -9.02 4.08
C LYS A 148 19.97 -8.54 3.59
N GLY A 149 21.05 -9.13 4.13
CA GLY A 149 22.40 -8.84 3.64
C GLY A 149 22.97 -7.51 4.14
N VAL A 150 22.50 -7.02 5.28
CA VAL A 150 23.04 -5.83 5.94
C VAL A 150 23.50 -6.15 7.36
N ASN A 151 24.56 -5.47 7.83
CA ASN A 151 25.12 -5.65 9.16
C ASN A 151 24.35 -4.87 10.25
N GLY A 152 24.81 -4.98 11.50
CA GLY A 152 24.17 -4.37 12.67
C GLY A 152 24.08 -2.84 12.65
N HIS A 153 24.97 -2.16 11.92
CA HIS A 153 24.95 -0.69 11.82
C HIS A 153 23.74 -0.17 11.06
N PHE A 154 23.24 -0.95 10.10
CA PHE A 154 22.00 -0.61 9.40
C PHE A 154 20.86 -0.41 10.39
N TYR A 155 20.67 -1.35 11.32
CA TYR A 155 19.59 -1.30 12.32
C TYR A 155 19.73 -0.14 13.31
N GLN A 156 20.96 0.29 13.59
CA GLN A 156 21.19 1.40 14.50
C GLN A 156 20.76 2.74 13.88
N TYR A 157 20.92 2.87 12.56
CA TYR A 157 20.59 4.10 11.84
C TYR A 157 19.14 4.08 11.32
N PHE A 158 18.75 3.01 10.63
CA PHE A 158 17.43 2.87 9.99
C PHE A 158 16.36 2.26 10.91
N GLY A 159 16.67 2.12 12.20
CA GLY A 159 15.88 1.45 13.25
C GLY A 159 14.48 2.02 13.53
N SER A 160 14.07 3.08 12.83
CA SER A 160 12.78 3.77 12.96
C SER A 160 11.86 3.44 11.79
N ASP A 161 10.57 3.80 11.91
CA ASP A 161 9.58 3.71 10.81
C ASP A 161 9.73 4.85 9.77
N GLU A 162 10.91 5.46 9.70
CA GLU A 162 11.19 6.62 8.85
C GLU A 162 11.53 6.18 7.42
N LYS A 163 11.18 7.01 6.44
CA LYS A 163 11.59 6.91 5.03
C LYS A 163 12.73 7.88 4.77
N TYR A 164 13.75 7.42 4.05
CA TYR A 164 15.03 8.13 3.93
C TYR A 164 15.29 8.56 2.50
N ALA A 165 15.26 9.86 2.23
CA ALA A 165 15.31 10.39 0.86
C ALA A 165 16.68 10.98 0.45
N ARG A 166 17.60 11.18 1.39
CA ARG A 166 18.87 11.86 1.09
C ARG A 166 19.86 10.87 0.51
N ARG A 167 20.67 11.31 -0.45
CA ARG A 167 21.73 10.49 -1.04
C ARG A 167 22.66 9.85 0.01
N ALA A 168 22.99 10.60 1.07
CA ALA A 168 23.82 10.10 2.16
C ALA A 168 23.21 8.88 2.87
N ASP A 169 21.89 8.77 2.92
CA ASP A 169 21.21 7.61 3.51
C ASP A 169 21.41 6.37 2.63
N PHE A 170 21.31 6.50 1.30
CA PHE A 170 21.59 5.41 0.35
C PHE A 170 23.06 4.96 0.42
N GLU A 171 23.99 5.91 0.49
CA GLU A 171 25.42 5.63 0.62
C GLU A 171 25.73 4.92 1.95
N TYR A 172 25.07 5.32 3.04
CA TYR A 172 25.22 4.66 4.34
C TYR A 172 24.64 3.24 4.33
N ALA A 173 23.46 3.06 3.75
CA ALA A 173 22.85 1.73 3.56
C ALA A 173 23.77 0.79 2.77
N TYR A 174 24.39 1.28 1.69
CA TYR A 174 25.36 0.52 0.91
C TYR A 174 26.58 0.07 1.73
N GLN A 175 27.10 0.95 2.59
CA GLN A 175 28.22 0.60 3.49
C GLN A 175 27.86 -0.51 4.48
N CYS A 176 26.57 -0.66 4.79
CA CYS A 176 26.09 -1.70 5.68
C CYS A 176 25.90 -3.05 4.97
N VAL A 177 25.98 -3.13 3.64
CA VAL A 177 25.82 -4.40 2.89
C VAL A 177 26.96 -5.35 3.20
N ASP A 178 26.63 -6.49 3.79
CA ASP A 178 27.58 -7.43 4.38
C ASP A 178 27.02 -8.87 4.41
N ARG A 179 27.78 -9.77 5.05
CA ARG A 179 27.33 -11.13 5.39
C ARG A 179 26.14 -11.07 6.33
N TYR A 180 25.14 -11.89 6.02
CA TYR A 180 23.97 -12.09 6.85
C TYR A 180 23.91 -13.53 7.37
N TRP A 181 24.29 -14.51 6.55
CA TRP A 181 24.36 -15.91 6.95
C TRP A 181 25.80 -16.33 7.25
N SER A 182 26.00 -17.25 8.18
CA SER A 182 27.33 -17.82 8.46
C SER A 182 27.93 -18.55 7.26
N SER A 183 27.09 -18.96 6.30
CA SER A 183 27.48 -19.59 5.04
C SER A 183 27.85 -18.60 3.94
N ASP A 184 27.69 -17.30 4.15
CA ASP A 184 27.96 -16.31 3.10
C ASP A 184 29.44 -16.28 2.72
N THR A 185 29.68 -16.44 1.42
CA THR A 185 30.99 -16.31 0.82
C THR A 185 31.30 -14.84 0.49
N ALA A 186 32.56 -14.54 0.19
CA ALA A 186 32.94 -13.22 -0.31
C ALA A 186 32.26 -12.89 -1.66
N ALA A 187 32.00 -13.90 -2.49
CA ALA A 187 31.32 -13.73 -3.77
C ALA A 187 29.85 -13.33 -3.56
N ASP A 188 29.15 -13.94 -2.58
CA ASP A 188 27.76 -13.59 -2.27
C ASP A 188 27.62 -12.13 -1.83
N VAL A 189 28.56 -11.66 -0.98
CA VAL A 189 28.58 -10.26 -0.54
C VAL A 189 28.90 -9.32 -1.72
N ALA A 190 29.85 -9.69 -2.58
CA ALA A 190 30.19 -8.89 -3.76
C ALA A 190 28.99 -8.77 -4.72
N GLU A 191 28.25 -9.85 -4.96
CA GLU A 191 27.05 -9.85 -5.79
C GLU A 191 25.95 -8.97 -5.19
N ARG A 192 25.71 -9.04 -3.87
CA ARG A 192 24.75 -8.15 -3.19
C ARG A 192 25.15 -6.70 -3.30
N ARG A 193 26.42 -6.37 -3.09
CA ARG A 193 26.92 -5.01 -3.26
C ARG A 193 26.77 -4.53 -4.69
N ALA A 194 27.06 -5.38 -5.68
CA ALA A 194 26.86 -5.01 -7.09
C ALA A 194 25.38 -4.71 -7.40
N ARG A 195 24.45 -5.53 -6.90
CA ARG A 195 23.01 -5.27 -7.03
C ARG A 195 22.58 -3.99 -6.31
N PHE A 196 22.99 -3.81 -5.05
CA PHE A 196 22.67 -2.60 -4.30
C PHE A 196 23.20 -1.34 -5.02
N GLN A 197 24.43 -1.40 -5.53
CA GLN A 197 25.00 -0.31 -6.32
C GLN A 197 24.09 0.05 -7.51
N ALA A 198 23.71 -0.93 -8.32
CA ALA A 198 22.89 -0.69 -9.51
C ALA A 198 21.47 -0.18 -9.15
N ASP A 199 20.81 -0.89 -8.23
CA ASP A 199 19.38 -0.70 -7.96
C ASP A 199 19.12 0.49 -7.03
N PHE A 200 20.07 0.87 -6.19
CA PHE A 200 19.91 1.92 -5.19
C PHE A 200 20.77 3.15 -5.47
N LEU A 201 22.07 2.99 -5.73
CA LEU A 201 22.99 4.14 -5.85
C LEU A 201 23.04 4.73 -7.26
N ASP A 202 23.19 3.89 -8.28
CA ASP A 202 23.24 4.32 -9.68
C ASP A 202 21.87 4.79 -10.16
N SER A 203 20.80 4.20 -9.60
CA SER A 203 19.42 4.58 -9.85
C SER A 203 18.94 5.75 -8.99
N TYR A 204 19.73 6.24 -8.02
CA TYR A 204 19.32 7.35 -7.14
C TYR A 204 19.08 8.65 -7.93
N GLU A 205 17.98 9.32 -7.60
CA GLU A 205 17.61 10.62 -8.16
C GLU A 205 17.18 11.58 -7.06
N GLU A 206 17.94 12.67 -6.91
CA GLU A 206 17.70 13.70 -5.90
C GLU A 206 16.31 14.33 -6.09
N GLY A 207 15.51 14.36 -5.02
CA GLY A 207 14.14 14.85 -5.07
C GLY A 207 13.12 13.86 -5.64
N ALA A 208 13.51 12.61 -5.89
CA ALA A 208 12.62 11.55 -6.34
C ALA A 208 12.75 10.28 -5.51
N SER A 209 13.99 9.88 -5.23
CA SER A 209 14.34 8.61 -4.59
C SER A 209 14.17 8.64 -3.08
N PHE A 210 13.68 7.53 -2.52
CA PHE A 210 13.70 7.28 -1.08
C PHE A 210 13.79 5.79 -0.75
N LEU A 211 14.38 5.50 0.41
CA LEU A 211 14.46 4.16 0.99
C LEU A 211 13.29 3.93 1.94
N VAL A 212 12.70 2.73 1.86
CA VAL A 212 11.69 2.24 2.79
C VAL A 212 12.20 0.96 3.45
N PRO A 213 12.74 1.04 4.68
CA PRO A 213 13.01 -0.14 5.49
C PRO A 213 11.69 -0.81 5.93
N SER A 214 11.60 -2.13 5.81
CA SER A 214 10.44 -2.92 6.22
C SER A 214 10.84 -4.05 7.17
N TYR A 215 10.13 -4.14 8.31
CA TYR A 215 10.42 -4.97 9.49
C TYR A 215 9.71 -6.32 9.53
#